data_AF-A0A7H8V8T1-F1
#
_entry.id   AF-A0A7H8V8T1-F1
#
_cell.length_a   1.000
_cell.length_b   1.000
_cell.length_c   1.000
_cell.angle_alpha   90.00
_cell.angle_beta   90.00
_cell.angle_gamma   90.00
#
_symmetry.space_group_name_H-M   'P 1'
#
loop_
_entity.id
_entity.type
_entity.pdbx_description
1 polymer ?
#
loop_
_entity_poly.entity_id
_entity_poly.type
_entity_poly.pdbx_seq_one_letter_code
_entity_poly.pdbx_strand_id
1 'polypeptide(L)'
;MSSFPFFSKRISDRSQDSQTNLFLSHNSKDKKYGDILRELLIGIGLRNDKLIYTSNENNGVPFGKNIYNYLQERLNDKTIVLFLLSSEYFSSVVCLNELGATWVKKHEYYNFYIPGFNLKDNNFLNSCIDNNSIGIFLNGDSQCRVGLERFIDSIIHNFELNCDDYRLNKELDEACKKFRNISVLKKAFTTKIVEVDQKRNYTFCRLDALLPTEEDFHEGESHWLQLSREYNKDIIEKVEKGKSITFVPNKITNFYEEAYGEKNFRNIYADLDGIEIF
;
A
#
# COMPACT_ATOMS: atom_id res chain seq x y z
N MET A 1 -71.19 -3.23 -19.86
CA MET A 1 -69.87 -2.61 -19.66
C MET A 1 -69.00 -3.66 -18.97
N SER A 2 -68.36 -4.58 -19.71
CA SER A 2 -67.01 -4.44 -20.33
C SER A 2 -65.93 -4.17 -19.26
N SER A 3 -64.81 -4.89 -19.16
CA SER A 3 -64.19 -5.94 -19.95
C SER A 3 -62.83 -6.24 -19.31
N PHE A 4 -62.51 -7.54 -19.13
CA PHE A 4 -61.20 -8.21 -19.18
C PHE A 4 -59.94 -7.71 -18.42
N PRO A 5 -59.05 -8.64 -18.02
CA PRO A 5 -57.90 -8.43 -17.13
C PRO A 5 -56.63 -8.04 -17.91
N PHE A 6 -55.66 -7.42 -17.25
CA PHE A 6 -54.31 -7.26 -17.79
C PHE A 6 -53.27 -7.96 -16.91
N PHE A 7 -52.90 -9.17 -17.33
CA PHE A 7 -51.58 -9.74 -17.08
C PHE A 7 -50.54 -8.90 -17.81
N SER A 8 -49.44 -8.52 -17.17
CA SER A 8 -48.18 -8.26 -17.89
C SER A 8 -46.98 -8.24 -16.94
N LYS A 9 -46.21 -9.33 -17.04
CA LYS A 9 -44.79 -9.50 -16.69
C LYS A 9 -44.37 -9.25 -15.24
N ARG A 10 -44.29 -10.36 -14.49
CA ARG A 10 -43.04 -10.68 -13.80
C ARG A 10 -41.91 -10.44 -14.79
N ILE A 11 -41.09 -9.41 -14.56
CA ILE A 11 -39.75 -9.40 -15.13
C ILE A 11 -39.02 -10.50 -14.38
N SER A 12 -39.01 -11.65 -15.06
CA SER A 12 -38.15 -12.80 -14.85
C SER A 12 -36.73 -12.37 -14.54
N ASP A 13 -36.16 -12.98 -13.51
CA ASP A 13 -34.73 -13.22 -13.29
C ASP A 13 -33.79 -12.25 -14.01
N ARG A 14 -33.43 -11.16 -13.33
CA ARG A 14 -32.00 -10.89 -13.31
C ARG A 14 -31.44 -12.00 -12.44
N SER A 15 -30.76 -12.97 -13.06
CA SER A 15 -29.71 -13.69 -12.35
C SER A 15 -28.90 -12.62 -11.64
N GLN A 16 -29.07 -12.53 -10.33
CA GLN A 16 -28.30 -11.65 -9.47
C GLN A 16 -26.93 -12.30 -9.35
N ASP A 17 -26.23 -12.33 -10.48
CA ASP A 17 -24.81 -12.51 -10.55
C ASP A 17 -24.27 -11.33 -9.76
N SER A 18 -23.95 -11.55 -8.49
CA SER A 18 -23.51 -10.48 -7.59
C SER A 18 -22.15 -10.03 -8.11
N GLN A 19 -22.18 -9.08 -9.04
CA GLN A 19 -21.04 -8.58 -9.76
C GLN A 19 -20.20 -7.74 -8.78
N THR A 20 -19.42 -8.42 -7.95
CA THR A 20 -18.48 -7.79 -7.02
C THR A 20 -17.59 -6.82 -7.78
N ASN A 21 -17.37 -5.64 -7.21
CA ASN A 21 -16.41 -4.66 -7.71
C ASN A 21 -15.17 -4.62 -6.79
N LEU A 22 -14.05 -4.18 -7.33
CA LEU A 22 -12.88 -3.75 -6.55
C LEU A 22 -12.83 -2.23 -6.56
N PHE A 23 -12.62 -1.63 -5.40
CA PHE A 23 -12.45 -0.18 -5.27
C PHE A 23 -11.10 0.15 -4.67
N LEU A 24 -10.29 0.93 -5.37
CA LEU A 24 -8.98 1.37 -4.89
C LEU A 24 -9.08 2.78 -4.27
N SER A 25 -9.27 2.83 -2.95
CA SER A 25 -9.37 4.08 -2.19
C SER A 25 -7.97 4.55 -1.80
N HIS A 26 -7.63 5.79 -2.20
CA HIS A 26 -6.28 6.34 -2.02
C HIS A 26 -6.29 7.87 -2.06
N ASN A 27 -5.24 8.49 -1.52
CA ASN A 27 -4.94 9.89 -1.77
C ASN A 27 -4.29 10.06 -3.16
N SER A 28 -4.64 11.11 -3.90
CA SER A 28 -4.08 11.36 -5.25
C SER A 28 -2.55 11.51 -5.28
N LYS A 29 -1.91 11.91 -4.17
CA LYS A 29 -0.44 11.96 -4.02
C LYS A 29 0.22 10.58 -4.08
N ASP A 30 -0.55 9.53 -3.79
CA ASP A 30 -0.09 8.14 -3.78
C ASP A 30 -0.49 7.37 -5.05
N LYS A 31 -0.97 8.09 -6.07
CA LYS A 31 -1.39 7.54 -7.38
C LYS A 31 -0.37 6.56 -7.97
N LYS A 32 0.93 6.82 -7.83
CA LYS A 32 2.00 5.93 -8.33
C LYS A 32 1.91 4.50 -7.80
N TYR A 33 1.54 4.31 -6.53
CA TYR A 33 1.33 2.99 -5.95
C TYR A 33 0.00 2.39 -6.42
N GLY A 34 -1.05 3.22 -6.51
CA GLY A 34 -2.35 2.78 -7.00
C GLY A 34 -2.31 2.32 -8.47
N ASP A 35 -1.51 2.98 -9.31
CA ASP A 35 -1.31 2.58 -10.71
C ASP A 35 -0.64 1.22 -10.82
N ILE A 36 0.35 0.91 -9.97
CA ILE A 36 1.02 -0.41 -9.96
C ILE A 36 0.04 -1.49 -9.52
N LEU A 37 -0.74 -1.26 -8.46
CA LEU A 37 -1.78 -2.20 -8.02
C LEU A 37 -2.82 -2.44 -9.12
N ARG A 38 -3.26 -1.38 -9.79
CA ARG A 38 -4.13 -1.48 -10.96
C ARG A 38 -3.50 -2.34 -12.04
N GLU A 39 -2.25 -2.07 -12.42
CA GLU A 39 -1.56 -2.82 -13.46
C GLU A 39 -1.45 -4.30 -13.12
N LEU A 40 -1.10 -4.64 -11.87
CA LEU A 40 -1.10 -6.02 -11.38
C LEU A 40 -2.48 -6.67 -11.53
N LEU A 41 -3.55 -6.02 -11.06
CA LEU A 41 -4.92 -6.54 -11.11
C LEU A 41 -5.39 -6.77 -12.56
N ILE A 42 -5.19 -5.81 -13.45
CA ILE A 42 -5.52 -5.96 -14.88
C ILE A 42 -4.61 -7.03 -15.51
N GLY A 43 -3.34 -7.05 -15.10
CA GLY A 43 -2.30 -7.99 -15.52
C GLY A 43 -2.68 -9.43 -15.24
N ILE A 44 -3.37 -9.73 -14.13
CA ILE A 44 -3.89 -11.08 -13.81
C ILE A 44 -5.29 -11.37 -14.40
N GLY A 45 -5.85 -10.44 -15.17
CA GLY A 45 -7.09 -10.64 -15.93
C GLY A 45 -8.34 -9.99 -15.34
N LEU A 46 -8.23 -9.17 -14.29
CA LEU A 46 -9.35 -8.36 -13.82
C LEU A 46 -9.81 -7.40 -14.94
N ARG A 47 -11.11 -7.36 -15.21
CA ARG A 47 -11.66 -6.45 -16.22
C ARG A 47 -11.68 -5.01 -15.70
N ASN A 48 -11.45 -4.05 -16.58
CA ASN A 48 -11.47 -2.62 -16.21
C ASN A 48 -12.80 -2.15 -15.61
N ASP A 49 -13.93 -2.70 -16.03
CA ASP A 49 -15.26 -2.31 -15.55
C ASP A 49 -15.58 -2.79 -14.12
N LYS A 50 -14.76 -3.73 -13.61
CA LYS A 50 -14.78 -4.25 -12.24
C LYS A 50 -13.91 -3.46 -11.27
N LEU A 51 -12.98 -2.66 -11.78
CA LEU A 51 -12.07 -1.86 -10.96
C LEU A 51 -12.52 -0.39 -10.97
N ILE A 52 -12.93 0.09 -9.80
CA ILE A 52 -13.22 1.49 -9.54
C ILE A 52 -11.91 2.14 -9.08
N TYR A 53 -11.33 2.99 -9.93
CA TYR A 53 -10.11 3.73 -9.62
C TYR A 53 -10.09 5.06 -10.36
N THR A 54 -10.54 6.11 -9.67
CA THR A 54 -10.88 7.40 -10.27
C THR A 54 -9.67 8.25 -10.65
N SER A 55 -8.46 7.89 -10.19
CA SER A 55 -7.23 8.60 -10.55
C SER A 55 -6.66 8.18 -11.91
N ASN A 56 -7.20 7.16 -12.56
CA ASN A 56 -6.73 6.71 -13.88
C ASN A 56 -7.85 6.84 -14.92
N GLU A 57 -7.53 7.41 -16.09
CA GLU A 57 -8.50 7.69 -17.16
C GLU A 57 -9.21 6.42 -17.67
N ASN A 58 -8.52 5.27 -17.65
CA ASN A 58 -9.07 4.00 -18.12
C ASN A 58 -10.06 3.32 -17.15
N ASN A 59 -10.14 3.81 -15.89
CA ASN A 59 -11.03 3.29 -14.84
C ASN A 59 -11.80 4.43 -14.15
N GLY A 60 -11.77 5.62 -14.77
CA GLY A 60 -12.28 6.86 -14.25
C GLY A 60 -13.79 6.96 -14.30
N VAL A 61 -14.28 8.10 -13.85
CA VAL A 61 -15.70 8.44 -13.91
C VAL A 61 -16.10 8.62 -15.39
N PRO A 62 -17.19 7.98 -15.87
CA PRO A 62 -17.66 8.20 -17.23
C PRO A 62 -17.91 9.68 -17.53
N PHE A 63 -17.61 10.10 -18.77
CA PHE A 63 -17.79 11.49 -19.19
C PHE A 63 -19.20 12.01 -18.87
N GLY A 64 -19.29 13.19 -18.25
CA GLY A 64 -20.55 13.82 -17.87
C GLY A 64 -21.18 13.31 -16.57
N LYS A 65 -20.64 12.28 -15.90
CA LYS A 65 -21.09 11.87 -14.56
C LYS A 65 -20.39 12.68 -13.47
N ASN A 66 -21.13 13.02 -12.41
CA ASN A 66 -20.56 13.57 -11.18
C ASN A 66 -19.80 12.45 -10.42
N ILE A 67 -18.57 12.73 -9.98
CA ILE A 67 -17.70 11.75 -9.31
C ILE A 67 -18.31 11.20 -8.02
N TYR A 68 -18.97 12.04 -7.21
CA TYR A 68 -19.57 11.60 -5.95
C TYR A 68 -20.78 10.71 -6.19
N ASN A 69 -21.64 11.05 -7.16
CA ASN A 69 -22.76 10.19 -7.53
C ASN A 69 -22.29 8.86 -8.10
N TYR A 70 -21.23 8.88 -8.92
CA TYR A 70 -20.64 7.65 -9.47
C TYR A 70 -20.05 6.75 -8.38
N LEU A 71 -19.28 7.32 -7.45
CA LEU A 71 -18.72 6.59 -6.31
C LEU A 71 -19.84 6.06 -5.41
N GLN A 72 -20.88 6.85 -5.13
CA GLN A 72 -22.02 6.41 -4.33
C GLN A 72 -22.79 5.26 -5.00
N GLU A 73 -23.03 5.34 -6.31
CA GLU A 73 -23.66 4.28 -7.10
C GLU A 73 -22.84 2.97 -6.96
N ARG A 74 -21.53 3.06 -7.22
CA ARG A 74 -20.63 1.89 -7.18
C ARG A 74 -20.42 1.31 -5.79
N LEU A 75 -20.32 2.15 -4.76
CA LEU A 75 -20.18 1.72 -3.36
C LEU A 75 -21.49 1.23 -2.74
N ASN A 76 -22.63 1.37 -3.41
CA ASN A 76 -23.86 0.69 -3.00
C ASN A 76 -23.89 -0.79 -3.43
N ASP A 77 -23.12 -1.16 -4.46
CA ASP A 77 -22.97 -2.54 -4.88
C ASP A 77 -22.01 -3.30 -3.97
N LYS A 78 -22.05 -4.64 -4.02
CA LYS A 78 -21.07 -5.50 -3.33
C LYS A 78 -19.66 -5.13 -3.82
N THR A 79 -18.83 -4.64 -2.91
CA THR A 79 -17.51 -4.10 -3.25
C THR A 79 -16.46 -4.63 -2.28
N ILE A 80 -15.30 -4.98 -2.80
CA ILE A 80 -14.07 -5.21 -2.02
C ILE A 80 -13.25 -3.93 -2.12
N VAL A 81 -12.88 -3.35 -0.97
CA VAL A 81 -12.16 -2.07 -0.91
C VAL A 81 -10.69 -2.31 -0.63
N LEU A 82 -9.81 -1.74 -1.45
CA LEU A 82 -8.38 -1.75 -1.26
C LEU A 82 -7.99 -0.37 -0.73
N PHE A 83 -7.66 -0.29 0.56
CA PHE A 83 -7.21 0.95 1.17
C PHE A 83 -5.71 1.10 0.96
N LEU A 84 -5.30 2.18 0.29
CA LEU A 84 -3.91 2.58 0.17
C LEU A 84 -3.60 3.65 1.22
N LEU A 85 -3.13 3.20 2.38
CA LEU A 85 -3.00 3.98 3.61
C LEU A 85 -1.65 4.70 3.68
N SER A 86 -1.74 5.99 4.00
CA SER A 86 -0.63 6.94 4.19
C SER A 86 -1.08 8.06 5.12
N SER A 87 -0.16 8.93 5.56
CA SER A 87 -0.53 10.15 6.30
C SER A 87 -1.43 11.08 5.45
N GLU A 88 -1.20 11.08 4.15
CA GLU A 88 -1.95 11.81 3.13
C GLU A 88 -3.38 11.25 3.00
N TYR A 89 -3.56 9.93 3.13
CA TYR A 89 -4.87 9.31 3.18
C TYR A 89 -5.70 9.86 4.34
N PHE A 90 -5.16 9.85 5.56
CA PHE A 90 -5.88 10.29 6.77
C PHE A 90 -6.08 11.80 6.85
N SER A 91 -5.36 12.59 6.05
CA SER A 91 -5.60 14.04 5.92
C SER A 91 -6.59 14.42 4.80
N SER A 92 -7.04 13.45 4.01
CA SER A 92 -7.98 13.67 2.91
C SER A 92 -9.42 13.45 3.34
N VAL A 93 -10.22 14.51 3.36
CA VAL A 93 -11.66 14.43 3.66
C VAL A 93 -12.38 13.46 2.72
N VAL A 94 -11.99 13.39 1.45
CA VAL A 94 -12.58 12.46 0.48
C VAL A 94 -12.28 11.01 0.86
N CYS A 95 -11.02 10.69 1.18
CA CYS A 95 -10.61 9.34 1.59
C CYS A 95 -11.29 8.92 2.90
N LEU A 96 -11.45 9.84 3.85
CA LEU A 96 -12.17 9.57 5.10
C LEU A 96 -13.66 9.31 4.87
N ASN A 97 -14.28 9.99 3.90
CA ASN A 97 -15.67 9.71 3.51
C ASN A 97 -15.81 8.33 2.84
N GLU A 98 -14.85 7.94 1.99
CA GLU A 98 -14.79 6.61 1.37
C GLU A 98 -14.61 5.51 2.41
N LEU A 99 -13.73 5.73 3.39
CA LEU A 99 -13.54 4.87 4.55
C LEU A 99 -14.83 4.71 5.37
N GLY A 100 -15.48 5.82 5.72
CA GLY A 100 -16.76 5.81 6.45
C GLY A 100 -17.86 5.08 5.69
N ALA A 101 -17.98 5.29 4.38
CA ALA A 101 -18.93 4.57 3.53
C ALA A 101 -18.66 3.06 3.52
N THR A 102 -17.39 2.67 3.41
CA THR A 102 -16.94 1.27 3.44
C THR A 102 -17.33 0.59 4.75
N TRP A 103 -17.09 1.26 5.88
CA TRP A 103 -17.45 0.77 7.20
C TRP A 103 -18.97 0.62 7.39
N VAL A 104 -19.75 1.65 7.05
CA VAL A 104 -21.22 1.61 7.18
C VAL A 104 -21.83 0.51 6.31
N LYS A 105 -21.30 0.30 5.10
CA LYS A 105 -21.77 -0.72 4.16
C LYS A 105 -21.26 -2.13 4.46
N LYS A 106 -20.33 -2.29 5.40
CA LYS A 106 -19.69 -3.55 5.77
C LYS A 106 -19.07 -4.27 4.56
N HIS A 107 -18.45 -3.48 3.68
CA HIS A 107 -17.68 -4.03 2.58
C HIS A 107 -16.45 -4.76 3.11
N GLU A 108 -16.05 -5.82 2.44
CA GLU A 108 -14.76 -6.46 2.68
C GLU A 108 -13.65 -5.49 2.25
N TYR A 109 -12.52 -5.50 2.96
CA TYR A 109 -11.42 -4.62 2.61
C TYR A 109 -10.05 -5.23 2.92
N TYR A 110 -9.04 -4.73 2.21
CA TYR A 110 -7.63 -5.05 2.40
C TYR A 110 -6.83 -3.78 2.60
N ASN A 111 -5.87 -3.82 3.52
CA ASN A 111 -5.01 -2.69 3.84
C ASN A 111 -3.66 -2.83 3.12
N PHE A 112 -3.33 -1.83 2.33
CA PHE A 112 -2.02 -1.63 1.73
C PHE A 112 -1.38 -0.38 2.34
N TYR A 113 -0.13 -0.49 2.74
CA TYR A 113 0.59 0.59 3.40
C TYR A 113 1.66 1.14 2.45
N ILE A 114 1.71 2.46 2.32
CA ILE A 114 2.85 3.12 1.69
C ILE A 114 4.12 2.78 2.51
N PRO A 115 5.27 2.50 1.86
CA PRO A 115 6.52 2.21 2.56
C PRO A 115 6.82 3.24 3.65
N GLY A 116 7.04 2.74 4.87
CA GLY A 116 7.33 3.59 6.03
C GLY A 116 6.10 4.17 6.74
N PHE A 117 4.88 3.78 6.36
CA PHE A 117 3.67 4.18 7.07
C PHE A 117 3.72 3.78 8.56
N ASN A 118 3.39 4.73 9.44
CA ASN A 118 3.42 4.52 10.88
C ASN A 118 2.14 3.80 11.33
N LEU A 119 2.22 2.50 11.63
CA LEU A 119 1.10 1.75 12.20
C LEU A 119 0.71 2.19 13.62
N LYS A 120 1.50 3.04 14.27
CA LYS A 120 1.15 3.72 15.53
C LYS A 120 0.59 5.13 15.30
N ASP A 121 0.28 5.52 14.05
CA ASP A 121 -0.36 6.80 13.76
C ASP A 121 -1.73 6.89 14.45
N ASN A 122 -2.00 8.02 15.10
CA ASN A 122 -3.21 8.21 15.87
C ASN A 122 -4.48 8.20 15.00
N ASN A 123 -4.44 8.73 13.78
CA ASN A 123 -5.62 8.73 12.91
C ASN A 123 -5.95 7.31 12.45
N PHE A 124 -4.92 6.50 12.16
CA PHE A 124 -5.09 5.08 11.84
C PHE A 124 -5.68 4.30 13.02
N LEU A 125 -5.05 4.42 14.21
CA LEU A 125 -5.48 3.69 15.40
C LEU A 125 -6.89 4.05 15.88
N ASN A 126 -7.33 5.29 15.64
CA ASN A 126 -8.68 5.77 15.98
C ASN A 126 -9.68 5.66 14.82
N SER A 127 -9.29 5.06 13.69
CA SER A 127 -10.18 4.86 12.55
C SER A 127 -11.07 3.63 12.72
N CYS A 128 -12.01 3.43 11.81
CA CYS A 128 -12.86 2.24 11.76
C CYS A 128 -12.20 1.04 11.04
N ILE A 129 -10.93 1.16 10.66
CA ILE A 129 -10.14 0.05 10.10
C ILE A 129 -9.72 -0.86 11.25
N ASP A 130 -9.86 -2.18 11.07
CA ASP A 130 -9.37 -3.15 12.03
C ASP A 130 -7.84 -3.16 12.06
N ASN A 131 -7.27 -2.57 13.11
CA ASN A 131 -5.83 -2.51 13.33
C ASN A 131 -5.20 -3.87 13.70
N ASN A 132 -6.00 -4.91 13.89
CA ASN A 132 -5.54 -6.30 14.06
C ASN A 132 -5.44 -7.06 12.72
N SER A 133 -5.92 -6.47 11.62
CA SER A 133 -5.79 -7.05 10.29
C SER A 133 -4.37 -6.88 9.75
N ILE A 134 -3.81 -7.96 9.20
CA ILE A 134 -2.51 -7.92 8.54
C ILE A 134 -2.67 -7.24 7.19
N GLY A 135 -1.95 -6.14 6.97
CA GLY A 135 -1.85 -5.47 5.67
C GLY A 135 -0.49 -5.65 5.00
N ILE A 136 -0.33 -5.09 3.80
CA ILE A 136 0.86 -5.29 2.96
C ILE A 136 1.58 -3.96 2.76
N PHE A 137 2.85 -3.87 3.14
CA PHE A 137 3.70 -2.73 2.78
C PHE A 137 4.15 -2.84 1.33
N LEU A 138 3.93 -1.79 0.53
CA LEU A 138 4.23 -1.77 -0.90
C LEU A 138 5.66 -1.31 -1.18
N ASN A 139 6.65 -1.95 -0.57
CA ASN A 139 8.08 -1.62 -0.75
C ASN A 139 8.79 -2.51 -1.78
N GLY A 140 8.11 -3.54 -2.29
CA GLY A 140 8.66 -4.44 -3.31
C GLY A 140 9.70 -5.43 -2.78
N ASP A 141 9.78 -5.64 -1.46
CA ASP A 141 10.61 -6.68 -0.87
C ASP A 141 9.94 -8.08 -0.92
N SER A 142 10.59 -9.08 -0.34
CA SER A 142 10.06 -10.45 -0.30
C SER A 142 8.75 -10.57 0.50
N GLN A 143 8.56 -9.78 1.57
CA GLN A 143 7.33 -9.79 2.34
C GLN A 143 6.18 -9.14 1.56
N CYS A 144 6.47 -8.03 0.87
CA CYS A 144 5.55 -7.40 -0.08
C CYS A 144 5.09 -8.41 -1.14
N ARG A 145 6.04 -9.13 -1.77
CA ARG A 145 5.72 -10.12 -2.80
C ARG A 145 4.81 -11.24 -2.28
N VAL A 146 5.17 -11.86 -1.16
CA VAL A 146 4.37 -12.95 -0.55
C VAL A 146 2.98 -12.45 -0.12
N GLY A 147 2.91 -11.22 0.39
CA GLY A 147 1.63 -10.59 0.73
C GLY A 147 0.74 -10.38 -0.49
N LEU A 148 1.32 -9.83 -1.57
CA LEU A 148 0.61 -9.61 -2.84
C LEU A 148 0.14 -10.93 -3.45
N GLU A 149 0.96 -11.97 -3.45
CA GLU A 149 0.59 -13.30 -3.96
C GLU A 149 -0.66 -13.84 -3.25
N ARG A 150 -0.67 -13.85 -1.91
CA ARG A 150 -1.83 -14.28 -1.10
C ARG A 150 -3.08 -13.44 -1.37
N PHE A 151 -2.90 -12.13 -1.53
CA PHE A 151 -4.00 -11.23 -1.88
C PHE A 151 -4.56 -11.55 -3.27
N ILE A 152 -3.67 -11.72 -4.26
CA ILE A 152 -4.08 -12.01 -5.64
C ILE A 152 -4.75 -13.38 -5.75
N ASP A 153 -4.30 -14.40 -5.02
CA ASP A 153 -4.99 -15.69 -4.95
C ASP A 153 -6.46 -15.52 -4.52
N SER A 154 -6.69 -14.68 -3.50
CA SER A 154 -8.05 -14.35 -3.05
C SER A 154 -8.85 -13.60 -4.12
N ILE A 155 -8.22 -12.70 -4.88
CA ILE A 155 -8.87 -11.98 -5.99
C ILE A 155 -9.20 -12.93 -7.15
N ILE A 156 -8.28 -13.82 -7.52
CA ILE A 156 -8.48 -14.82 -8.56
C ILE A 156 -9.70 -15.69 -8.21
N HIS A 157 -9.81 -16.13 -6.95
CA HIS A 157 -10.95 -16.90 -6.48
C HIS A 157 -12.25 -16.08 -6.49
N ASN A 158 -12.26 -14.87 -5.91
CA ASN A 158 -13.45 -14.03 -5.77
C ASN A 158 -14.03 -13.54 -7.10
N PHE A 159 -13.20 -13.45 -8.15
CA PHE A 159 -13.58 -12.97 -9.48
C PHE A 159 -13.55 -14.07 -10.56
N GLU A 160 -13.30 -15.32 -10.18
CA GLU A 160 -13.21 -16.48 -11.08
C GLU A 160 -12.27 -16.24 -12.28
N LEU A 161 -11.09 -15.67 -11.99
CA LEU A 161 -10.12 -15.28 -13.01
C LEU A 161 -9.31 -16.49 -13.50
N ASN A 162 -8.99 -16.49 -14.79
CA ASN A 162 -8.10 -17.50 -15.37
C ASN A 162 -6.70 -16.90 -15.56
N CYS A 163 -5.83 -17.10 -14.57
CA CYS A 163 -4.43 -16.70 -14.59
C CYS A 163 -3.57 -17.91 -14.23
N ASP A 164 -2.67 -18.30 -15.14
CA ASP A 164 -1.69 -19.35 -14.84
C ASP A 164 -0.55 -18.83 -13.95
N ASP A 165 0.17 -19.75 -13.32
CA ASP A 165 1.28 -19.45 -12.39
C ASP A 165 2.40 -18.65 -13.05
N TYR A 166 2.67 -18.88 -14.34
CA TYR A 166 3.73 -18.17 -15.05
C TYR A 166 3.38 -16.68 -15.20
N ARG A 167 2.15 -16.38 -15.63
CA ARG A 167 1.62 -15.03 -15.73
C ARG A 167 1.55 -14.36 -14.37
N LEU A 168 1.03 -15.06 -13.35
CA LEU A 168 0.94 -14.54 -11.99
C LEU A 168 2.31 -14.10 -11.46
N ASN A 169 3.31 -15.00 -11.55
CA ASN A 169 4.66 -14.69 -11.08
C ASN A 169 5.28 -13.52 -11.82
N LYS A 170 5.11 -13.46 -13.15
CA LYS A 170 5.59 -12.32 -13.95
C LYS A 170 4.97 -10.99 -13.51
N GLU A 171 3.66 -10.92 -13.33
CA GLU A 171 2.99 -9.68 -12.92
C GLU A 171 3.38 -9.27 -11.48
N LEU A 172 3.55 -10.24 -10.57
CA LEU A 172 4.03 -9.99 -9.20
C LEU A 172 5.46 -9.45 -9.19
N ASP A 173 6.37 -10.03 -9.98
CA ASP A 173 7.77 -9.59 -10.06
C ASP A 173 7.85 -8.17 -10.64
N GLU A 174 7.10 -7.89 -11.70
CA GLU A 174 7.01 -6.55 -12.29
C GLU A 174 6.42 -5.52 -11.32
N ALA A 175 5.37 -5.87 -10.57
CA ALA A 175 4.80 -4.99 -9.55
C ALA A 175 5.82 -4.68 -8.44
N CYS A 176 6.50 -5.70 -7.91
CA CYS A 176 7.52 -5.52 -6.87
C CYS A 176 8.69 -4.65 -7.35
N LYS A 177 9.16 -4.87 -8.58
CA LYS A 177 10.18 -4.03 -9.21
C LYS A 177 9.73 -2.58 -9.31
N LYS A 178 8.50 -2.32 -9.76
CA LYS A 178 7.96 -0.97 -9.85
C LYS A 178 7.82 -0.31 -8.48
N PHE A 179 7.36 -1.03 -7.45
CA PHE A 179 7.28 -0.51 -6.09
C PHE A 179 8.65 -0.10 -5.54
N ARG A 180 9.66 -0.93 -5.80
CA ARG A 180 11.05 -0.67 -5.41
C ARG A 180 11.67 0.54 -6.12
N ASN A 181 11.17 0.86 -7.31
CA ASN A 181 11.56 2.04 -8.08
C ASN A 181 10.85 3.33 -7.65
N ILE A 182 10.01 3.26 -6.62
CA ILE A 182 9.39 4.45 -6.08
C ILE A 182 10.27 5.06 -4.99
N SER A 183 10.86 6.22 -5.28
CA SER A 183 11.63 6.97 -4.29
C SER A 183 10.86 7.25 -2.99
N VAL A 184 11.50 6.95 -1.87
CA VAL A 184 11.07 7.29 -0.50
C VAL A 184 11.87 8.45 0.11
N LEU A 185 12.83 9.00 -0.65
CA LEU A 185 13.60 10.15 -0.19
C LEU A 185 12.68 11.33 0.13
N LYS A 186 13.05 12.08 1.17
CA LYS A 186 12.33 13.28 1.63
C LYS A 186 10.90 13.03 2.12
N LYS A 187 10.56 11.77 2.44
CA LYS A 187 9.30 11.38 3.08
C LYS A 187 9.58 10.71 4.41
N ALA A 188 8.71 10.91 5.40
CA ALA A 188 8.83 10.20 6.67
C ALA A 188 8.75 8.68 6.45
N PHE A 189 9.65 7.94 7.08
CA PHE A 189 9.74 6.48 6.99
C PHE A 189 9.85 5.89 8.39
N THR A 190 8.89 5.03 8.74
CA THR A 190 8.80 4.35 10.04
C THR A 190 9.08 2.85 9.89
N THR A 191 9.96 2.32 10.74
CA THR A 191 10.38 0.90 10.73
C THR A 191 10.90 0.51 12.11
N LYS A 192 11.13 -0.79 12.37
CA LYS A 192 11.74 -1.23 13.63
C LYS A 192 13.24 -1.40 13.50
N ILE A 193 13.93 -1.09 14.59
CA ILE A 193 15.34 -1.36 14.75
C ILE A 193 15.52 -2.83 15.13
N VAL A 194 16.24 -3.60 14.31
CA VAL A 194 16.49 -5.04 14.55
C VAL A 194 17.89 -5.31 15.08
N GLU A 195 18.80 -4.37 14.88
CA GLU A 195 20.18 -4.45 15.35
C GLU A 195 20.76 -3.05 15.51
N VAL A 196 21.66 -2.88 16.48
CA VAL A 196 22.35 -1.62 16.73
C VAL A 196 23.85 -1.93 16.82
N ASP A 197 24.66 -1.25 16.01
CA ASP A 197 26.12 -1.28 16.10
C ASP A 197 26.65 0.13 16.40
N GLN A 198 27.29 0.27 17.56
CA GLN A 198 27.83 1.54 18.02
C GLN A 198 29.33 1.62 17.76
N LYS A 199 29.76 2.69 17.10
CA LYS A 199 31.16 3.05 16.89
C LYS A 199 31.50 4.39 17.50
N ARG A 200 32.77 4.77 17.41
CA ARG A 200 33.31 6.00 18.01
C ARG A 200 32.47 7.23 17.66
N ASN A 201 32.17 7.42 16.37
CA ASN A 201 31.52 8.63 15.85
C ASN A 201 30.07 8.40 15.38
N TYR A 202 29.66 7.15 15.19
CA TYR A 202 28.37 6.81 14.56
C TYR A 202 27.68 5.67 15.30
N THR A 203 26.35 5.69 15.26
CA THR A 203 25.48 4.57 15.63
C THR A 203 24.76 4.09 14.37
N PHE A 204 24.89 2.81 14.05
CA PHE A 204 24.23 2.19 12.90
C PHE A 204 23.05 1.35 13.38
N CYS A 205 21.87 1.60 12.82
CA CYS A 205 20.64 0.89 13.15
C CYS A 205 20.18 0.07 11.96
N ARG A 206 20.26 -1.26 12.05
CA ARG A 206 19.69 -2.13 11.02
C ARG A 206 18.17 -2.08 11.13
N LEU A 207 17.51 -1.94 9.98
CA LEU A 207 16.07 -1.79 9.86
C LEU A 207 15.41 -3.15 9.55
N ASP A 208 14.17 -3.35 10.01
CA ASP A 208 13.38 -4.55 9.72
C ASP A 208 12.72 -4.53 8.32
N ALA A 209 12.66 -3.34 7.71
CA ALA A 209 12.14 -3.13 6.38
C ALA A 209 13.25 -2.68 5.43
N LEU A 210 13.17 -3.13 4.17
CA LEU A 210 13.97 -2.56 3.09
C LEU A 210 13.24 -1.34 2.53
N LEU A 211 13.95 -0.22 2.43
CA LEU A 211 13.48 0.96 1.72
C LEU A 211 13.49 0.67 0.21
N PRO A 212 12.53 1.18 -0.56
CA PRO A 212 12.67 1.25 -2.01
C PRO A 212 13.96 2.02 -2.41
N THR A 213 14.80 1.41 -3.26
CA THR A 213 16.14 1.93 -3.58
C THR A 213 16.33 2.37 -5.03
N GLU A 214 15.31 2.26 -5.88
CA GLU A 214 15.45 2.50 -7.34
C GLU A 214 16.46 1.57 -8.05
N GLU A 215 16.90 0.52 -7.35
CA GLU A 215 17.78 -0.54 -7.85
C GLU A 215 17.09 -1.90 -7.71
N ASP A 216 17.55 -2.90 -8.45
CA ASP A 216 17.05 -4.26 -8.33
C ASP A 216 17.32 -4.85 -6.93
N PHE A 217 16.56 -5.89 -6.56
CA PHE A 217 16.77 -6.59 -5.29
C PHE A 217 18.02 -7.45 -5.34
N HIS A 218 18.80 -7.38 -4.26
CA HIS A 218 19.95 -8.24 -4.06
C HIS A 218 19.71 -9.18 -2.87
N GLU A 219 19.94 -10.47 -3.10
CA GLU A 219 19.81 -11.47 -2.03
C GLU A 219 20.76 -11.15 -0.87
N GLY A 220 20.23 -11.20 0.36
CA GLY A 220 20.98 -10.87 1.58
C GLY A 220 21.16 -9.37 1.84
N GLU A 221 20.54 -8.49 1.04
CA GLU A 221 20.56 -7.04 1.27
C GLU A 221 19.99 -6.67 2.64
N SER A 222 20.66 -5.72 3.31
CA SER A 222 20.16 -5.12 4.54
C SER A 222 20.38 -3.62 4.55
N HIS A 223 19.50 -2.91 5.24
CA HIS A 223 19.44 -1.45 5.26
C HIS A 223 19.76 -0.94 6.65
N TRP A 224 20.67 0.04 6.72
CA TRP A 224 21.20 0.56 7.97
C TRP A 224 21.08 2.07 8.01
N LEU A 225 20.34 2.60 8.98
CA LEU A 225 20.32 4.03 9.26
C LEU A 225 21.59 4.42 10.02
N GLN A 226 22.35 5.35 9.46
CA GLN A 226 23.56 5.89 10.09
C GLN A 226 23.24 7.18 10.84
N LEU A 227 23.51 7.20 12.15
CA LEU A 227 23.31 8.36 13.03
C LEU A 227 24.66 8.88 13.54
N SER A 228 24.97 10.16 13.28
CA SER A 228 26.14 10.82 13.86
C SER A 228 25.97 11.05 15.35
N ARG A 229 26.93 10.60 16.16
CA ARG A 229 26.90 10.79 17.63
C ARG A 229 27.05 12.23 18.07
N GLU A 230 27.63 13.08 17.22
CA GLU A 230 27.76 14.49 17.47
C GLU A 230 26.41 15.23 17.34
N TYR A 231 25.66 14.90 16.29
CA TYR A 231 24.43 15.61 15.93
C TYR A 231 23.15 14.99 16.51
N ASN A 232 23.21 13.74 16.99
CA ASN A 232 22.03 12.99 17.43
C ASN A 232 22.07 12.60 18.91
N LYS A 233 22.73 13.42 19.76
CA LYS A 233 22.99 13.10 21.18
C LYS A 233 21.72 12.70 21.94
N ASP A 234 20.64 13.45 21.75
CA ASP A 234 19.38 13.27 22.51
C ASP A 234 18.56 12.04 22.08
N ILE A 235 18.82 11.51 20.88
CA ILE A 235 18.11 10.33 20.36
C ILE A 235 18.93 9.05 20.50
N ILE A 236 20.27 9.13 20.51
CA ILE A 236 21.14 7.94 20.52
C ILE A 236 20.95 7.10 21.77
N GLU A 237 20.70 7.72 22.92
CA GLU A 237 20.43 6.99 24.16
C GLU A 237 19.12 6.21 24.12
N LYS A 238 18.20 6.58 23.21
CA LYS A 238 16.91 5.90 22.99
C LYS A 238 17.01 4.80 21.93
N VAL A 239 18.11 4.74 21.17
CA VAL A 239 18.32 3.73 20.13
C VAL A 239 18.54 2.37 20.77
N GLU A 240 17.56 1.49 20.62
CA GLU A 240 17.65 0.11 21.08
C GLU A 240 16.92 -0.84 20.12
N LYS A 241 17.35 -2.11 20.12
CA LYS A 241 16.70 -3.17 19.34
C LYS A 241 15.25 -3.35 19.81
N GLY A 242 14.33 -3.43 18.85
CA GLY A 242 12.90 -3.63 19.06
C GLY A 242 12.08 -2.35 19.05
N LYS A 243 12.72 -1.17 19.19
CA LYS A 243 12.04 0.12 19.07
C LYS A 243 11.69 0.45 17.63
N SER A 244 10.61 1.21 17.46
CA SER A 244 10.31 1.85 16.19
C SER A 244 11.10 3.15 16.06
N ILE A 245 11.53 3.44 14.85
CA ILE A 245 12.19 4.69 14.49
C ILE A 245 11.49 5.29 13.28
N THR A 246 11.19 6.57 13.36
CA THR A 246 10.76 7.42 12.23
C THR A 246 11.91 8.32 11.85
N PHE A 247 12.18 8.46 10.56
CA PHE A 247 13.20 9.36 10.03
C PHE A 247 12.85 9.80 8.61
N VAL A 248 13.52 10.83 8.09
CA VAL A 248 13.35 11.28 6.70
C VAL A 248 14.64 10.96 5.92
N PRO A 249 14.68 9.92 5.07
CA PRO A 249 15.87 9.59 4.31
C PRO A 249 16.17 10.68 3.28
N ASN A 250 17.43 11.09 3.21
CA ASN A 250 17.91 12.07 2.23
C ASN A 250 18.89 11.48 1.22
N LYS A 251 19.53 10.35 1.56
CA LYS A 251 20.42 9.60 0.67
C LYS A 251 20.40 8.13 1.08
N ILE A 252 20.44 7.25 0.09
CA ILE A 252 20.67 5.81 0.25
C ILE A 252 21.90 5.48 -0.61
N THR A 253 22.84 4.70 -0.09
CA THR A 253 24.00 4.29 -0.89
C THR A 253 23.60 3.30 -1.98
N ASN A 254 24.33 3.35 -3.09
CA ASN A 254 24.19 2.34 -4.13
C ASN A 254 24.65 0.97 -3.61
N PHE A 255 24.23 -0.13 -4.26
CA PHE A 255 24.56 -1.48 -3.78
C PHE A 255 26.07 -1.75 -3.71
N TYR A 256 26.83 -1.17 -4.64
CA TYR A 256 28.27 -1.41 -4.80
C TYR A 256 29.16 -0.38 -4.08
N GLU A 257 28.58 0.61 -3.40
CA GLU A 257 29.34 1.69 -2.75
C GLU A 257 29.39 1.55 -1.23
N GLU A 258 30.61 1.74 -0.67
CA GLU A 258 30.96 1.93 0.75
C GLU A 258 29.97 1.32 1.76
N ALA A 259 29.89 0.00 1.72
CA ALA A 259 29.30 -0.78 2.78
C ALA A 259 30.05 -0.49 4.10
N TYR A 260 29.30 -0.18 5.16
CA TYR A 260 29.80 -0.09 6.53
C TYR A 260 30.47 -1.38 7.10
N GLY A 261 31.72 -1.65 6.76
CA GLY A 261 32.43 -2.87 7.19
C GLY A 261 32.33 -3.98 6.14
N GLU A 262 33.07 -5.08 6.31
CA GLU A 262 33.28 -6.13 5.29
C GLU A 262 32.04 -6.98 4.94
N LYS A 263 30.82 -6.50 5.21
CA LYS A 263 29.56 -7.18 4.93
C LYS A 263 28.74 -6.41 3.89
N ASN A 264 27.73 -7.07 3.31
CA ASN A 264 26.85 -6.50 2.29
C ASN A 264 25.65 -5.75 2.92
N PHE A 265 25.61 -4.41 2.82
CA PHE A 265 24.49 -3.55 3.24
C PHE A 265 24.48 -2.18 2.55
N ARG A 266 23.32 -1.52 2.57
CA ARG A 266 23.14 -0.11 2.22
C ARG A 266 23.09 0.78 3.45
N ASN A 267 23.80 1.90 3.37
CA ASN A 267 23.71 2.97 4.36
C ASN A 267 22.62 3.96 3.95
N ILE A 268 21.78 4.30 4.92
CA ILE A 268 20.73 5.30 4.81
C ILE A 268 21.15 6.50 5.66
N TYR A 269 21.14 7.65 5.01
CA TYR A 269 21.35 8.93 5.65
C TYR A 269 20.00 9.63 5.77
N ALA A 270 19.75 10.23 6.93
CA ALA A 270 18.53 10.96 7.22
C ALA A 270 18.80 12.44 7.48
N ASP A 271 17.79 13.26 7.25
CA ASP A 271 17.77 14.63 7.75
C ASP A 271 17.79 14.60 9.29
N LEU A 272 18.54 15.53 9.90
CA LEU A 272 18.69 15.58 11.36
C LEU A 272 17.37 15.89 12.06
N ASP A 273 16.56 16.74 11.43
CA ASP A 273 15.22 17.07 11.88
C ASP A 273 14.25 15.95 11.49
N GLY A 274 13.41 15.51 12.44
CA GLY A 274 12.36 14.51 12.18
C GLY A 274 12.75 13.06 12.48
N ILE A 275 13.80 12.84 13.29
CA ILE A 275 14.09 11.50 13.83
C ILE A 275 13.37 11.33 15.18
N GLU A 276 12.51 10.31 15.27
CA GLU A 276 11.75 9.98 16.47
C GLU A 276 11.85 8.49 16.78
N ILE A 277 12.01 8.12 18.06
CA ILE A 277 12.14 6.72 18.50
C ILE A 277 11.08 6.44 19.57
N PHE A 278 10.34 5.34 19.43
CA PHE A 278 9.23 4.99 20.33
C PHE A 278 8.94 3.48 20.46
#